data_AF-A0A2N2D6U1-F1
#
_entry.id   AF-A0A2N2D6U1-F1
#
_cell.length_a   1.000
_cell.length_b   1.000
_cell.length_c   1.000
_cell.angle_alpha   90.00
_cell.angle_beta   90.00
_cell.angle_gamma   90.00
#
_symmetry.space_group_name_H-M   'P 1'
#
loop_
_entity.id
_entity.type
_entity.pdbx_description
1 polymer ?
#
loop_
_entity_poly.entity_id
_entity_poly.type
_entity_poly.pdbx_seq_one_letter_code
_entity_poly.pdbx_strand_id
1 'polypeptide(L)' 'MSFDIDNCNDCGKIFIRKNNGDLCPACTEIEDNIIAMIRRYVREHPGQNVTEVSEGMNIKPKLVLRLVRQNILIS' A
#
# COMPACT_ATOMS: atom_id res chain seq x y z
N MET A 1 -20.19 -22.94 -7.27
CA MET A 1 -19.21 -21.98 -6.72
C MET A 1 -19.24 -20.78 -7.65
N SER A 2 -19.74 -19.63 -7.16
CA SER A 2 -19.77 -18.40 -7.94
C SER A 2 -18.46 -17.66 -7.72
N PHE A 3 -17.73 -17.37 -8.79
CA PHE A 3 -16.54 -16.51 -8.72
C PHE A 3 -17.00 -15.09 -8.94
N ASP A 4 -16.87 -14.25 -7.92
CA ASP A 4 -17.11 -12.83 -8.06
C ASP A 4 -15.94 -12.22 -8.83
N ILE A 5 -16.23 -11.76 -10.04
CA ILE A 5 -15.28 -11.08 -10.90
C ILE A 5 -15.53 -9.58 -10.73
N ASP A 6 -14.49 -8.84 -10.39
CA ASP A 6 -14.56 -7.41 -10.14
C ASP A 6 -13.43 -6.67 -10.87
N ASN A 7 -13.58 -5.36 -11.03
CA ASN A 7 -12.57 -4.52 -11.66
C ASN A 7 -11.70 -3.85 -10.60
N CYS A 8 -10.39 -3.94 -10.75
CA CYS A 8 -9.47 -3.26 -9.85
C CYS A 8 -9.61 -1.75 -10.00
N ASN A 9 -9.84 -1.04 -8.90
CA ASN A 9 -10.00 0.41 -8.93
C ASN A 9 -8.69 1.17 -9.21
N ASP A 10 -7.53 0.54 -9.05
CA ASP A 10 -6.22 1.18 -9.20
C ASP A 10 -5.59 0.94 -10.59
N CYS A 11 -5.72 -0.26 -11.15
CA CYS A 11 -5.18 -0.58 -12.48
C CYS A 11 -6.23 -0.90 -13.55
N GLY A 12 -7.51 -1.02 -13.20
CA GLY A 12 -8.59 -1.36 -14.13
C GLY A 12 -8.60 -2.81 -14.62
N LYS A 13 -7.68 -3.68 -14.13
CA LYS A 13 -7.68 -5.10 -14.50
C LYS A 13 -8.86 -5.85 -13.86
N ILE A 14 -9.44 -6.76 -14.63
CA ILE A 14 -10.44 -7.72 -14.18
C ILE A 14 -9.75 -8.77 -13.31
N PHE A 15 -10.25 -9.00 -12.10
CA PHE A 15 -9.71 -10.01 -11.19
C PHE A 15 -10.83 -10.75 -10.45
N ILE A 16 -10.51 -11.95 -9.94
CA ILE A 16 -11.42 -12.69 -9.08
C ILE A 16 -11.27 -12.13 -7.67
N ARG A 17 -12.34 -11.54 -7.15
CA ARG A 17 -12.40 -10.96 -5.81
C ARG A 17 -12.43 -12.09 -4.77
N LYS A 18 -11.31 -12.25 -4.04
CA LYS A 18 -11.16 -13.27 -3.00
C LYS A 18 -11.53 -12.78 -1.60
N ASN A 19 -11.48 -11.47 -1.35
CA ASN A 19 -11.78 -10.79 -0.08
C ASN A 19 -12.63 -9.53 -0.34
N ASN A 20 -13.06 -8.81 0.71
CA ASN A 20 -13.73 -7.51 0.64
C ASN A 20 -12.82 -6.35 0.13
N GLY A 21 -11.83 -6.64 -0.72
CA GLY A 21 -10.91 -5.66 -1.25
C GLY A 21 -11.22 -5.31 -2.71
N ASP A 22 -11.12 -4.03 -3.05
CA ASP A 22 -11.38 -3.49 -4.39
C ASP A 22 -10.13 -3.50 -5.29
N LEU A 23 -9.03 -4.08 -4.79
CA LEU A 23 -7.73 -4.12 -5.45
C LEU A 23 -7.41 -5.54 -5.93
N CYS A 24 -6.88 -5.65 -7.14
CA CYS A 24 -6.40 -6.92 -7.64
C CYS A 24 -5.16 -7.39 -6.87
N PRO A 25 -4.87 -8.71 -6.84
CA PRO A 25 -3.73 -9.26 -6.13
C PRO A 25 -2.39 -8.62 -6.53
N ALA A 26 -2.24 -8.21 -7.79
CA ALA A 26 -1.03 -7.51 -8.25
C ALA A 26 -0.89 -6.11 -7.62
N CYS A 27 -1.98 -5.35 -7.51
CA CYS A 27 -1.96 -4.05 -6.84
C CYS A 27 -1.72 -4.20 -5.34
N THR A 28 -2.33 -5.19 -4.70
CA THR A 28 -2.08 -5.49 -3.28
C THR A 28 -0.61 -5.85 -3.04
N GLU A 29 -0.01 -6.65 -3.91
CA GLU A 29 1.42 -7.01 -3.82
C GLU A 29 2.34 -5.79 -4.00
N ILE A 30 1.99 -4.86 -4.90
CA ILE A 30 2.71 -3.58 -5.05
C ILE A 30 2.60 -2.77 -3.75
N GLU A 31 1.40 -2.71 -3.16
CA GLU A 31 1.15 -2.02 -1.90
C GLU A 31 2.00 -2.61 -0.77
N ASP A 32 2.04 -3.95 -0.63
CA ASP A 32 2.87 -4.65 0.35
C ASP A 32 4.37 -4.38 0.15
N ASN A 33 4.85 -4.36 -1.10
CA ASN A 33 6.23 -4.00 -1.40
C ASN A 33 6.55 -2.56 -1.01
N ILE A 34 5.64 -1.62 -1.29
CA ILE A 34 5.77 -0.22 -0.89
C ILE A 34 5.84 -0.12 0.64
N ILE A 35 4.99 -0.84 1.37
CA ILE A 35 5.01 -0.90 2.83
C ILE A 35 6.36 -1.40 3.35
N ALA A 36 6.88 -2.48 2.77
CA ALA A 36 8.18 -3.03 3.12
C ALA A 36 9.31 -2.02 2.89
N MET A 37 9.27 -1.29 1.77
CA MET A 37 10.25 -0.24 1.49
C MET A 37 10.13 0.94 2.46
N ILE A 38 8.91 1.42 2.76
CA ILE A 38 8.71 2.50 3.75
C ILE A 38 9.24 2.08 5.12
N ARG A 39 8.93 0.85 5.57
CA ARG A 39 9.45 0.31 6.83
C ARG A 39 10.97 0.30 6.90
N ARG A 40 11.63 0.05 5.79
CA ARG A 40 13.10 0.09 5.71
C ARG A 40 13.60 1.53 5.74
N TYR A 41 12.98 2.41 4.96
CA TYR A 41 13.33 3.83 4.88
C TYR A 41 13.18 4.54 6.24
N VAL A 42 12.06 4.31 6.95
CA VAL A 42 11.81 4.88 8.28
C VAL A 42 12.78 4.32 9.33
N ARG A 43 13.24 3.07 9.19
CA ARG A 43 14.28 2.51 10.07
C ARG A 43 15.65 3.12 9.83
N GLU A 44 16.01 3.37 8.57
CA GLU A 44 17.27 4.02 8.18
C GLU A 44 17.25 5.53 8.52
N HIS A 45 16.08 6.16 8.51
CA HIS A 45 15.86 7.58 8.79
C HIS A 45 14.83 7.81 9.91
N PRO A 46 15.21 7.59 11.19
CA PRO A 46 14.31 7.84 12.31
C PRO A 46 13.97 9.33 12.41
N GLY A 47 12.68 9.66 12.34
CA GLY A 47 12.16 11.02 12.53
C GLY A 47 11.78 11.77 11.25
N GLN A 48 11.86 11.16 10.06
CA GLN A 48 11.35 11.79 8.85
C GLN A 48 9.83 11.91 8.83
N ASN A 49 9.35 13.03 8.29
CA ASN A 49 7.92 13.29 8.16
C ASN A 49 7.30 12.50 7.01
N VAL A 50 5.99 12.23 7.12
CA VAL A 50 5.20 11.53 6.09
C VAL A 50 5.40 12.13 4.70
N THR A 51 5.51 13.45 4.62
CA THR A 51 5.75 14.18 3.36
C THR A 51 7.11 13.86 2.75
N GLU A 52 8.19 13.86 3.54
CA GLU A 52 9.54 13.57 3.04
C GLU A 52 9.65 12.13 2.54
N VAL A 53 9.07 11.17 3.27
CA VAL A 53 9.00 9.77 2.85
C VAL A 53 8.19 9.64 1.56
N SER A 54 7.06 10.35 1.49
CA SER A 54 6.19 10.37 0.30
C SER A 54 6.90 10.93 -0.93
N GLU A 55 7.67 12.00 -0.77
CA GLU A 55 8.45 12.64 -1.84
C GLU A 55 9.65 11.79 -2.25
N GLY A 56 10.43 11.30 -1.28
CA GLY A 56 11.61 10.47 -1.53
C GLY A 56 11.29 9.14 -2.20
N MET A 57 10.09 8.61 -1.96
CA MET A 57 9.63 7.36 -2.56
C MET A 57 8.60 7.55 -3.69
N ASN A 58 8.22 8.80 -4.00
CA ASN A 58 7.21 9.16 -4.99
C ASN A 58 5.87 8.41 -4.83
N ILE A 59 5.40 8.28 -3.59
CA ILE A 59 4.16 7.56 -3.23
C ILE A 59 3.07 8.58 -2.91
N LYS A 60 1.79 8.20 -2.99
CA LYS A 60 0.68 9.05 -2.53
C LYS A 60 0.79 9.28 -1.00
N PRO A 61 0.79 10.53 -0.51
CA PRO A 61 0.95 10.82 0.93
C PRO A 61 -0.18 10.24 1.79
N LYS A 62 -1.39 10.09 1.21
CA LYS A 62 -2.52 9.41 1.88
C LYS A 62 -2.20 7.95 2.25
N LEU A 63 -1.43 7.25 1.42
CA LEU A 63 -1.03 5.87 1.65
C LEU A 63 -0.06 5.80 2.84
N VAL A 64 0.99 6.62 2.79
CA VAL A 64 2.01 6.69 3.85
C VAL A 64 1.37 7.08 5.19
N LEU A 65 0.46 8.06 5.19
CA LEU A 65 -0.29 8.47 6.38
C LEU A 65 -1.13 7.32 6.96
N ARG A 66 -1.77 6.51 6.11
CA ARG A 66 -2.55 5.33 6.56
C ARG A 66 -1.64 4.30 7.23
N LEU A 67 -0.45 4.07 6.69
CA LEU A 67 0.51 3.09 7.21
C LEU A 67 1.10 3.51 8.56
N VAL A 68 1.44 4.78 8.72
CA VAL A 68 1.86 5.36 10.00
C VAL A 68 0.74 5.22 11.03
N ARG A 69 -0.49 5.58 10.67
CA ARG A 69 -1.67 5.49 11.56
C ARG A 69 -2.01 4.05 11.97
N GLN A 70 -1.75 3.07 11.12
CA GLN A 70 -2.01 1.67 11.43
C GLN A 70 -0.94 1.02 12.32
N ASN A 71 0.05 1.79 12.83
CA ASN A 71 1.19 1.28 13.61
C ASN A 71 2.02 0.20 12.89
N ILE A 72 1.83 0.04 11.58
CA ILE A 72 2.55 -0.93 10.74
C ILE A 72 4.06 -0.63 10.75
N LEU A 73 4.45 0.61 11.01
CA LEU A 73 5.84 1.08 11.04
C LEU A 73 6.52 0.95 12.41
N ILE A 74 5.77 0.65 13.49
CA ILE A 74 6.27 0.71 14.89
C ILE A 74 6.27 -0.66 15.59
N SER A 75 6.27 -1.77 14.83
CA SER A 75 6.37 -3.12 15.40
C SER A 75 7.66 -3.83 15.05
#